data_AF-A0A965LYG2-F1
#
_entry.id   AF-A0A965LYG2-F1
#
_cell.length_a   1.000
_cell.length_b   1.000
_cell.length_c   1.000
_cell.angle_alpha   90.00
_cell.angle_beta   90.00
_cell.angle_gamma   90.00
#
_symmetry.space_group_name_H-M   'P 1'
#
loop_
_entity.id
_entity.type
_entity.pdbx_description
1 polymer ?
#
loop_
_entity_poly.entity_id
_entity_poly.type
_entity_poly.pdbx_seq_one_letter_code
_entity_poly.pdbx_strand_id
1 'polypeptide(L)'
;MPRRQPSVSDPLTTESEPERDPDDPLAFLKGVGRALVEERRRCGLSQQQVAERIGIEPETVSRIETGVIAPTLIRLRQFAKVYGCSLQGLLGRTSDTLPDLAQRIAVELHPLPPTDQRHVAEQAVATARYLQALRRDGS
;
A
#
# COMPACT_ATOMS: atom_id res chain seq x y z
N MET A 1 50.08 22.49 19.04
CA MET A 1 48.95 21.60 19.38
C MET A 1 47.65 22.20 18.83
N PRO A 2 47.20 21.82 17.63
CA PRO A 2 45.90 22.26 17.12
C PRO A 2 44.79 21.37 17.69
N ARG A 3 43.71 21.99 18.18
CA ARG A 3 42.50 21.30 18.65
C ARG A 3 41.79 20.64 17.45
N ARG A 4 41.62 19.32 17.49
CA ARG A 4 40.71 18.60 16.58
C ARG A 4 39.27 19.03 16.91
N GLN A 5 38.58 19.62 15.94
CA GLN A 5 37.11 19.63 15.95
C GLN A 5 36.64 18.23 15.50
N PRO A 6 35.71 17.58 16.21
CA PRO A 6 35.04 16.41 15.66
C PRO A 6 34.08 16.88 14.56
N SER A 7 34.29 16.33 13.36
CA SER A 7 33.35 16.41 12.25
C SER A 7 32.04 15.77 12.68
N VAL A 8 31.00 16.59 12.85
CA VAL A 8 29.64 16.10 13.00
C VAL A 8 29.20 15.65 11.61
N SER A 9 29.02 14.35 11.46
CA SER A 9 28.51 13.70 10.26
C SER A 9 27.13 14.28 9.91
N ASP A 10 26.98 14.79 8.69
CA ASP A 10 25.70 15.19 8.11
C ASP A 10 24.70 14.02 8.11
N PRO A 11 23.49 14.16 8.67
CA PRO A 11 22.46 13.16 8.59
C PRO A 11 21.40 13.60 7.58
N LEU A 12 21.65 13.49 6.28
CA LEU A 12 20.60 13.37 5.24
C LEU A 12 21.20 13.21 3.83
N THR A 13 21.85 12.08 3.55
CA THR A 13 21.77 11.56 2.18
C THR A 13 20.37 11.02 1.99
N THR A 14 19.48 11.86 1.46
CA THR A 14 18.34 11.40 0.66
C THR A 14 18.90 10.57 -0.49
N GLU A 15 19.07 9.28 -0.25
CA GLU A 15 18.91 8.29 -1.30
C GLU A 15 17.48 8.50 -1.80
N SER A 16 17.36 9.18 -2.94
CA SER A 16 16.13 9.19 -3.71
C SER A 16 15.86 7.73 -4.02
N GLU A 17 14.86 7.14 -3.35
CA GLU A 17 14.33 5.86 -3.77
C GLU A 17 14.11 5.97 -5.28
N PRO A 18 14.66 5.05 -6.09
CA PRO A 18 14.54 5.14 -7.54
C PRO A 18 13.05 5.26 -7.87
N GLU A 19 12.68 6.24 -8.72
CA GLU A 19 11.33 6.34 -9.28
C GLU A 19 10.91 4.93 -9.71
N ARG A 20 9.96 4.33 -9.00
CA ARG A 20 9.50 2.98 -9.32
C ARG A 20 8.96 3.03 -10.73
N ASP A 21 9.59 2.24 -11.60
CA ASP A 21 9.04 1.97 -12.93
C ASP A 21 7.59 1.49 -12.74
N PRO A 22 6.58 2.25 -13.23
CA PRO A 22 5.18 1.89 -13.06
C PRO A 22 4.84 0.52 -13.67
N ASP A 23 5.67 0.02 -14.57
CA ASP A 23 5.53 -1.28 -15.22
C ASP A 23 6.46 -2.37 -14.63
N ASP A 24 7.15 -2.14 -13.51
CA ASP A 24 7.98 -3.16 -12.84
C ASP A 24 7.11 -4.36 -12.39
N PRO A 25 7.27 -5.55 -13.00
CA PRO A 25 6.48 -6.72 -12.65
C PRO A 25 6.67 -7.15 -11.19
N LEU A 26 7.85 -6.92 -10.60
CA LEU A 26 8.13 -7.28 -9.22
C LEU A 26 7.45 -6.31 -8.24
N ALA A 27 7.44 -5.01 -8.54
CA ALA A 27 6.67 -4.03 -7.78
C ALA A 27 5.17 -4.36 -7.81
N PHE A 28 4.64 -4.72 -8.97
CA PHE A 28 3.24 -5.14 -9.10
C PHE A 28 2.92 -6.38 -8.25
N LEU A 29 3.75 -7.44 -8.32
CA LEU A 29 3.55 -8.66 -7.52
C LEU A 29 3.63 -8.40 -6.01
N LYS A 30 4.54 -7.53 -5.56
CA LYS A 30 4.58 -7.09 -4.16
C LYS A 30 3.31 -6.31 -3.78
N GLY A 31 2.80 -5.47 -4.66
CA GLY A 31 1.52 -4.77 -4.48
C GLY A 31 0.37 -5.74 -4.28
N VAL A 32 0.26 -6.75 -5.14
CA VAL A 32 -0.74 -7.83 -5.03
C VAL A 32 -0.61 -8.58 -3.71
N GLY A 33 0.61 -8.95 -3.32
CA GLY A 33 0.88 -9.61 -2.05
C GLY A 33 0.40 -8.80 -0.84
N ARG A 34 0.71 -7.49 -0.80
CA ARG A 34 0.24 -6.58 0.25
C ARG A 34 -1.29 -6.50 0.33
N ALA A 35 -1.96 -6.36 -0.82
CA ALA A 35 -3.43 -6.30 -0.86
C ALA A 35 -4.07 -7.59 -0.30
N LEU A 36 -3.50 -8.76 -0.60
CA LEU A 36 -3.95 -10.04 -0.02
C LEU A 36 -3.76 -10.10 1.50
N VAL A 37 -2.62 -9.61 2.01
CA VAL A 37 -2.36 -9.51 3.46
C VAL A 37 -3.38 -8.62 4.16
N GLU A 38 -3.66 -7.45 3.57
CA GLU A 38 -4.63 -6.49 4.12
C GLU A 38 -6.03 -7.09 4.21
N GLU A 39 -6.52 -7.69 3.13
CA GLU A 39 -7.84 -8.32 3.10
C GLU A 39 -7.92 -9.53 4.05
N ARG A 40 -6.85 -10.32 4.15
CA ARG A 40 -6.76 -11.42 5.12
C ARG A 40 -6.88 -10.91 6.55
N ARG A 41 -6.16 -9.84 6.89
CA ARG A 41 -6.18 -9.23 8.23
C ARG A 41 -7.54 -8.59 8.51
N ARG A 42 -8.15 -7.92 7.54
CA ARG A 42 -9.52 -7.38 7.65
C ARG A 42 -10.53 -8.46 8.00
N CYS A 43 -10.38 -9.66 7.45
CA CYS A 43 -11.22 -10.82 7.74
C CYS A 43 -10.83 -11.57 9.04
N GLY A 44 -9.78 -11.14 9.75
CA GLY A 44 -9.31 -11.79 10.97
C GLY A 44 -8.73 -13.20 10.77
N LEU A 45 -8.20 -13.50 9.57
CA LEU A 45 -7.76 -14.85 9.21
C LEU A 45 -6.24 -15.04 9.31
N SER A 46 -5.81 -16.23 9.72
CA SER A 46 -4.42 -16.67 9.58
C SER A 46 -4.13 -17.15 8.15
N GLN A 47 -2.86 -17.19 7.76
CA GLN A 47 -2.47 -17.75 6.45
C GLN A 47 -2.89 -19.22 6.34
N GLN A 48 -2.77 -19.99 7.43
CA GLN A 48 -3.21 -21.38 7.50
C GLN A 48 -4.72 -21.52 7.22
N GLN A 49 -5.56 -20.71 7.86
CA GLN A 49 -7.01 -20.76 7.62
C GLN A 49 -7.39 -20.39 6.18
N VAL A 50 -6.64 -19.49 5.54
CA VAL A 50 -6.85 -19.17 4.12
C VAL A 50 -6.41 -20.34 3.24
N ALA A 51 -5.25 -20.92 3.53
CA ALA A 51 -4.69 -22.06 2.82
C ALA A 51 -5.65 -23.26 2.83
N GLU A 52 -6.21 -23.58 4.02
CA GLU A 52 -7.21 -24.63 4.20
C GLU A 52 -8.48 -24.38 3.37
N ARG A 53 -9.00 -23.13 3.36
CA ARG A 53 -10.19 -22.78 2.57
C ARG A 53 -9.97 -22.81 1.05
N ILE A 54 -8.75 -22.54 0.60
CA ILE A 54 -8.38 -22.53 -0.82
C ILE A 54 -7.91 -23.91 -1.30
N GLY A 55 -7.50 -24.79 -0.38
CA GLY A 55 -6.91 -26.09 -0.68
C GLY A 55 -5.49 -25.98 -1.23
N ILE A 56 -4.63 -25.22 -0.54
CA ILE A 56 -3.19 -25.09 -0.84
C ILE A 56 -2.37 -25.13 0.44
N GLU A 57 -1.05 -25.26 0.30
CA GLU A 57 -0.13 -25.22 1.44
C GLU A 57 -0.04 -23.80 2.03
N PRO A 58 0.07 -23.65 3.37
CA PRO A 58 0.29 -22.35 4.02
C PRO A 58 1.52 -21.60 3.48
N GLU A 59 2.58 -22.34 3.14
CA GLU A 59 3.78 -21.78 2.49
C GLU A 59 3.47 -21.15 1.14
N THR A 60 2.52 -21.71 0.38
CA THR A 60 2.08 -21.12 -0.90
C THR A 60 1.39 -19.78 -0.66
N VAL A 61 0.55 -19.67 0.37
CA VAL A 61 -0.07 -18.40 0.77
C VAL A 61 1.00 -17.39 1.15
N SER A 62 1.98 -17.78 1.98
CA SER A 62 3.10 -16.90 2.38
C SER A 62 3.90 -16.36 1.19
N ARG A 63 4.28 -17.24 0.24
CA ARG A 63 5.02 -16.83 -0.96
C ARG A 63 4.22 -15.93 -1.89
N ILE A 64 2.90 -16.11 -1.96
CA ILE A 64 2.01 -15.20 -2.70
C ILE A 64 1.92 -13.84 -1.99
N GLU A 65 1.67 -13.84 -0.67
CA GLU A 65 1.54 -12.62 0.15
C GLU A 65 2.82 -11.78 0.19
N THR A 66 3.98 -12.41 0.00
CA THR A 66 5.29 -11.74 -0.07
C THR A 66 5.70 -11.34 -1.49
N GLY A 67 4.91 -11.71 -2.51
CA GLY A 67 5.22 -11.43 -3.92
C GLY A 67 6.36 -12.29 -4.49
N VAL A 68 6.77 -13.35 -3.79
CA VAL A 68 7.81 -14.29 -4.24
C VAL A 68 7.32 -15.15 -5.40
N ILE A 69 6.02 -15.48 -5.44
CA ILE A 69 5.40 -16.17 -6.57
C ILE A 69 4.14 -15.43 -7.04
N ALA A 70 3.94 -15.41 -8.36
CA ALA A 70 2.75 -14.85 -8.95
C ALA A 70 1.54 -15.78 -8.76
N PRO A 71 0.43 -15.31 -8.17
CA PRO A 71 -0.80 -16.07 -8.14
C PRO A 71 -1.43 -16.12 -9.54
N THR A 72 -2.05 -17.25 -9.90
CA THR A 72 -2.87 -17.31 -11.12
C THR A 72 -4.16 -16.51 -10.93
N LEU A 73 -4.80 -16.14 -12.04
CA LEU A 73 -6.12 -15.48 -12.01
C LEU A 73 -7.16 -16.31 -11.22
N ILE A 74 -7.11 -17.64 -11.35
CA ILE A 74 -7.99 -18.55 -10.61
C ILE A 74 -7.72 -18.46 -9.11
N ARG A 75 -6.46 -18.41 -8.69
CA ARG A 75 -6.09 -18.26 -7.27
C ARG A 75 -6.55 -16.91 -6.73
N LEU A 76 -6.33 -15.82 -7.46
CA LEU A 76 -6.82 -14.49 -7.06
C LEU A 76 -8.33 -14.47 -6.86
N ARG A 77 -9.10 -15.12 -7.73
CA ARG A 77 -10.55 -15.26 -7.56
C ARG A 77 -10.93 -16.05 -6.30
N GLN A 78 -10.18 -17.10 -5.97
CA GLN A 78 -10.40 -17.88 -4.75
C GLN A 78 -10.12 -17.05 -3.49
N PHE A 79 -9.03 -16.27 -3.47
CA PHE A 79 -8.73 -15.33 -2.40
C PHE A 79 -9.86 -14.30 -2.23
N ALA A 80 -10.28 -13.64 -3.31
CA ALA A 80 -11.37 -12.68 -3.29
C ALA A 80 -12.67 -13.28 -2.71
N LYS A 81 -12.99 -14.53 -3.07
CA LYS A 81 -14.13 -15.27 -2.51
C LYS A 81 -13.97 -15.53 -1.00
N VAL A 82 -12.78 -15.92 -0.54
CA VAL A 82 -12.52 -16.14 0.89
C VAL A 82 -12.63 -14.85 1.69
N TYR A 83 -12.22 -13.71 1.12
CA TYR A 83 -12.27 -12.41 1.78
C TYR A 83 -13.60 -11.68 1.63
N GLY A 84 -14.51 -12.18 0.78
CA GLY A 84 -15.79 -11.54 0.51
C GLY A 84 -15.67 -10.21 -0.24
N CYS A 85 -14.65 -10.06 -1.10
CA CYS A 85 -14.45 -8.88 -1.93
C CYS A 85 -14.46 -9.24 -3.44
N SER A 86 -14.56 -8.22 -4.30
CA SER A 86 -14.41 -8.42 -5.75
C SER A 86 -12.93 -8.47 -6.12
N LEU A 87 -12.61 -9.13 -7.24
CA LEU A 87 -11.23 -9.17 -7.75
C LEU A 87 -10.72 -7.75 -8.09
N GLN A 88 -11.58 -6.89 -8.61
CA GLN A 88 -11.25 -5.48 -8.85
C GLN A 88 -10.96 -4.74 -7.54
N GLY A 89 -11.75 -4.97 -6.48
CA GLY A 89 -11.50 -4.37 -5.17
C GLY A 89 -10.18 -4.84 -4.55
N LEU A 90 -9.83 -6.12 -4.77
CA LEU A 90 -8.56 -6.68 -4.32
C LEU A 90 -7.37 -6.06 -5.07
N LEU A 91 -7.45 -5.93 -6.40
CA LEU A 91 -6.35 -5.43 -7.24
C LEU A 91 -6.27 -3.89 -7.29
N GLY A 92 -7.38 -3.18 -7.12
CA GLY A 92 -7.38 -1.71 -7.06
C GLY A 92 -6.60 -1.14 -5.87
N ARG A 93 -6.21 -1.98 -4.90
CA ARG A 93 -5.37 -1.63 -3.75
C ARG A 93 -3.86 -1.77 -4.03
N THR A 94 -3.46 -2.27 -5.20
CA THR A 94 -2.04 -2.53 -5.52
C THR A 94 -1.32 -1.35 -6.15
N SER A 95 -2.07 -0.32 -6.57
CA SER A 95 -1.53 0.87 -7.20
C SER A 95 -1.46 2.03 -6.22
N ASP A 96 -0.29 2.65 -6.16
CA ASP A 96 -0.02 3.85 -5.36
C ASP A 96 -0.06 5.12 -6.23
N THR A 97 -0.65 5.06 -7.44
CA THR A 97 -0.83 6.27 -8.27
C THR A 97 -1.79 7.24 -7.59
N LEU A 98 -1.63 8.54 -7.83
CA LEU A 98 -2.54 9.56 -7.31
C LEU A 98 -4.02 9.29 -7.65
N PRO A 99 -4.39 8.90 -8.89
CA PRO A 99 -5.76 8.50 -9.20
C PRO A 99 -6.29 7.34 -8.35
N ASP A 100 -5.49 6.29 -8.13
CA ASP A 100 -5.93 5.12 -7.37
C ASP A 100 -6.03 5.44 -5.86
N LEU A 101 -5.12 6.25 -5.33
CA LEU A 101 -5.20 6.76 -3.96
C LEU A 101 -6.45 7.64 -3.76
N ALA A 102 -6.75 8.52 -4.71
CA ALA A 102 -7.96 9.36 -4.67
C ALA A 102 -9.23 8.49 -4.70
N GLN A 103 -9.26 7.46 -5.54
CA GLN A 103 -10.38 6.53 -5.62
C GLN A 103 -10.56 5.74 -4.31
N ARG A 104 -9.47 5.29 -3.69
CA ARG A 104 -9.51 4.61 -2.38
C ARG A 104 -10.06 5.53 -1.29
N ILE A 105 -9.58 6.77 -1.21
CA ILE A 105 -10.11 7.76 -0.26
C ILE A 105 -11.61 7.96 -0.51
N ALA A 106 -12.04 8.10 -1.76
CA ALA A 106 -13.46 8.28 -2.10
C ALA A 106 -14.34 7.12 -1.61
N VAL A 107 -13.88 5.86 -1.74
CA VAL A 107 -14.61 4.68 -1.26
C VAL A 107 -14.75 4.68 0.26
N GLU A 108 -13.70 5.00 1.00
CA GLU A 108 -13.73 5.04 2.48
C GLU A 108 -14.57 6.20 3.02
N LEU A 109 -14.63 7.33 2.31
CA LEU A 109 -15.43 8.49 2.69
C LEU A 109 -16.93 8.29 2.39
N HIS A 110 -17.28 7.53 1.34
CA HIS A 110 -18.67 7.34 0.93
C HIS A 110 -19.65 6.94 2.05
N PRO A 111 -19.34 6.01 2.96
CA PRO A 111 -20.26 5.64 4.05
C PRO A 111 -20.38 6.69 5.17
N LEU A 112 -19.54 7.73 5.19
CA LEU A 112 -19.55 8.75 6.25
C LEU A 112 -20.60 9.85 5.98
N PRO A 113 -21.09 10.55 7.02
CA PRO A 113 -21.93 11.73 6.84
C PRO A 113 -21.26 12.82 5.99
N PRO A 114 -22.03 13.65 5.24
CA PRO A 114 -21.46 14.70 4.40
C PRO A 114 -20.60 15.73 5.16
N THR A 115 -20.88 15.96 6.44
CA THR A 115 -20.07 16.82 7.33
C THR A 115 -18.67 16.24 7.53
N ASP A 116 -18.59 14.93 7.74
CA ASP A 116 -17.35 14.22 8.03
C ASP A 116 -16.54 14.04 6.74
N GLN A 117 -17.20 13.74 5.63
CA GLN A 117 -16.59 13.74 4.30
C GLN A 117 -15.92 15.08 3.99
N ARG A 118 -16.62 16.20 4.22
CA ARG A 118 -16.08 17.55 4.01
C ARG A 118 -14.88 17.80 4.92
N HIS A 119 -15.00 17.46 6.20
CA HIS A 119 -13.93 17.65 7.17
C HIS A 119 -12.64 16.92 6.76
N VAL A 120 -12.73 15.64 6.37
CA VAL A 120 -11.56 14.88 5.92
C VAL A 120 -10.97 15.47 4.63
N ALA A 121 -11.80 15.87 3.67
CA ALA A 121 -11.35 16.50 2.43
C ALA A 121 -10.59 17.81 2.70
N GLU A 122 -11.10 18.66 3.61
CA GLU A 122 -10.45 19.91 4.00
C GLU A 122 -9.09 19.67 4.65
N GLN A 123 -8.99 18.67 5.55
CA GLN A 123 -7.72 18.29 6.19
C GLN A 123 -6.69 17.79 5.18
N ALA A 124 -7.10 16.97 4.20
CA ALA A 124 -6.22 16.49 3.14
C ALA A 124 -5.67 17.65 2.29
N VAL A 125 -6.53 18.61 1.91
CA VAL A 125 -6.12 19.81 1.15
C VAL A 125 -5.19 20.71 1.97
N ALA A 126 -5.49 20.93 3.25
CA ALA A 126 -4.66 21.72 4.15
C ALA A 126 -3.25 21.12 4.28
N THR A 127 -3.17 19.80 4.44
CA THR A 127 -1.90 19.06 4.52
C THR A 127 -1.10 19.18 3.22
N ALA A 128 -1.76 19.03 2.07
CA ALA A 128 -1.11 19.18 0.77
C ALA A 128 -0.53 20.60 0.58
N ARG A 129 -1.27 21.64 0.97
CA ARG A 129 -0.80 23.04 0.92
C ARG A 129 0.39 23.27 1.84
N TYR A 130 0.36 22.72 3.06
CA TYR A 130 1.48 22.79 4.00
C TYR A 130 2.77 22.18 3.42
N LEU A 131 2.67 20.96 2.85
CA LEU A 131 3.81 20.29 2.22
C LEU A 131 4.34 21.06 0.99
N GLN A 132 3.47 21.70 0.22
CA GLN A 132 3.88 22.56 -0.90
C GLN A 132 4.63 23.80 -0.43
N ALA A 133 4.21 24.42 0.68
CA ALA A 133 4.91 25.57 1.25
C ALA A 133 6.32 25.19 1.74
N LEU A 134 6.45 24.09 2.48
CA LEU A 134 7.75 23.58 2.94
C LEU A 134 8.74 23.32 1.80
N ARG A 135 8.25 22.86 0.65
CA ARG A 135 9.09 22.62 -0.54
C ARG A 135 9.52 23.88 -1.27
N ARG A 136 8.77 24.97 -1.14
CA ARG A 136 9.10 26.28 -1.73
C ARG A 136 10.12 27.03 -0.88
N ASP A 137 10.07 26.87 0.43
CA ASP A 137 10.96 27.56 1.38
C ASP A 137 12.34 26.86 1.54
N GLY A 138 12.47 25.64 1.01
CA GLY A 138 13.71 24.85 1.02
C GLY A 138 14.49 24.84 -0.31
N SER A 139 14.13 25.68 -1.29
CA SER A 139 14.87 25.94 -2.54
C SER A 139 15.43 27.36 -2.55
#